data_AF-A0A926CWC4-F1
#
_entry.id   AF-A0A926CWC4-F1
#
_cell.length_a   1.000
_cell.length_b   1.000
_cell.length_c   1.000
_cell.angle_alpha   90.00
_cell.angle_beta   90.00
_cell.angle_gamma   90.00
#
_symmetry.space_group_name_H-M   'P 1'
#
loop_
_entity.id
_entity.type
_entity.pdbx_description
1 polymer ?
#
loop_
_entity_poly.entity_id
_entity_poly.type
_entity_poly.pdbx_seq_one_letter_code
_entity_poly.pdbx_strand_id
1 'polypeptide(L)' 'DVTLDDILFERRLELAHEGFKVFDIKRLHGTVGTMNYNDPKLIYPIPVKEIDVNPNLIQNPGY' A
#
# COMPACT_ATOMS: atom_id res chain seq x y z
N ASP A 1 27.30 -10.67 7.27
CA ASP A 1 26.19 -10.20 8.10
C ASP A 1 24.91 -10.19 7.31
N VAL A 2 23.78 -10.41 7.98
CA VAL A 2 22.44 -10.35 7.38
C VAL A 2 22.00 -8.90 7.25
N THR A 3 21.50 -8.52 6.08
CA THR A 3 21.04 -7.17 5.75
C THR A 3 19.51 -7.07 5.79
N LEU A 4 18.98 -5.84 5.74
CA LEU A 4 17.55 -5.62 5.58
C LEU A 4 17.03 -6.20 4.25
N ASP A 5 17.83 -6.12 3.19
CA ASP A 5 17.45 -6.63 1.88
C ASP A 5 17.31 -8.15 1.88
N ASP A 6 18.18 -8.86 2.61
CA ASP A 6 18.08 -10.31 2.81
C ASP A 6 16.74 -10.67 3.48
N ILE A 7 16.36 -9.93 4.53
CA ILE A 7 15.08 -10.14 5.23
C ILE A 7 13.89 -9.87 4.31
N LEU A 8 13.93 -8.79 3.52
CA LEU A 8 12.83 -8.44 2.61
C LEU A 8 12.73 -9.40 1.42
N PHE A 9 13.84 -9.97 0.99
CA PHE A 9 13.87 -11.02 -0.02
C PHE A 9 13.17 -12.28 0.50
N GLU A 10 13.55 -12.79 1.67
CA GLU A 10 12.92 -13.98 2.26
C GLU A 10 11.43 -13.75 2.56
N ARG A 11 11.06 -12.60 3.13
CA ARG A 11 9.65 -12.26 3.35
C ARG A 11 8.82 -12.28 2.07
N ARG A 12 9.41 -11.89 0.93
CA ARG A 12 8.71 -11.92 -0.36
C ARG A 12 8.50 -13.34 -0.86
N LEU A 13 9.47 -14.23 -0.62
CA LEU A 13 9.38 -15.64 -1.01
C LEU A 13 8.37 -16.38 -0.14
N GLU A 14 8.47 -16.25 1.19
CA GLU A 14 7.65 -16.95 2.16
C GLU A 14 6.19 -16.49 2.13
N LEU A 15 5.95 -15.18 2.07
CA LEU A 15 4.61 -14.58 2.20
C LEU A 15 4.01 -14.18 0.85
N ALA A 16 4.47 -14.82 -0.22
CA ALA A 16 3.98 -14.55 -1.57
C ALA A 16 2.46 -14.82 -1.62
N HIS A 17 1.72 -13.86 -2.18
CA HIS A 17 0.25 -13.94 -2.35
C HIS A 17 -0.57 -13.91 -1.04
N GLU A 18 0.02 -13.56 0.09
CA GLU A 18 -0.68 -13.43 1.39
C GLU A 18 -1.03 -11.97 1.76
N GLY A 19 -0.83 -11.02 0.83
CA GLY A 19 -1.19 -9.62 1.03
C GLY A 19 -0.11 -8.73 1.68
N PHE A 20 1.06 -9.28 2.04
CA PHE A 20 2.09 -8.50 2.73
C PHE A 20 2.88 -7.51 1.85
N LYS A 21 3.07 -7.85 0.58
CA LYS A 21 3.98 -7.10 -0.32
C LYS A 21 3.65 -5.61 -0.41
N VAL A 22 2.37 -5.24 -0.51
CA VAL A 22 1.96 -3.83 -0.65
C VAL A 22 2.26 -3.04 0.62
N PHE A 23 2.08 -3.63 1.79
CA PHE A 23 2.35 -2.97 3.07
C PHE A 23 3.85 -2.79 3.31
N ASP A 24 4.67 -3.79 2.94
CA ASP A 24 6.12 -3.68 3.00
C ASP A 24 6.65 -2.54 2.12
N ILE A 25 6.10 -2.37 0.93
CA ILE A 25 6.43 -1.25 0.04
C ILE A 25 6.03 0.08 0.65
N LYS A 26 4.81 0.18 1.22
CA LYS A 26 4.32 1.43 1.81
C LYS A 26 5.13 1.87 3.03
N ARG A 27 5.45 0.94 3.94
CA ARG A 27 6.16 1.25 5.19
C ARG A 27 7.66 1.51 5.00
N LEU A 28 8.24 1.01 3.91
CA LEU A 28 9.67 1.19 3.58
C LEU A 28 9.90 2.19 2.44
N HIS A 29 8.86 2.92 2.04
CA HIS A 29 8.89 3.92 0.98
C HIS A 29 9.46 3.41 -0.36
N GLY A 30 9.14 2.15 -0.70
CA GLY A 30 9.57 1.51 -1.94
C GLY A 30 8.71 1.88 -3.17
N THR A 31 8.83 1.07 -4.22
CA THR A 31 8.10 1.27 -5.49
C THR A 31 7.43 -0.02 -5.97
N VAL A 32 6.30 0.13 -6.69
CA VAL A 32 5.63 -0.94 -7.46
C VAL A 32 5.59 -0.51 -8.92
N GLY A 33 6.43 -1.13 -9.76
CA GLY A 33 6.56 -0.70 -11.16
C GLY A 33 7.01 0.77 -11.21
N THR A 34 6.20 1.63 -11.83
CA THR A 34 6.46 3.08 -11.90
C THR A 34 5.81 3.89 -10.76
N MET A 35 5.04 3.25 -9.89
CA MET A 35 4.33 3.90 -8.79
C MET A 35 5.20 3.93 -7.54
N ASN A 36 5.35 5.11 -6.94
CA ASN A 36 5.98 5.26 -5.63
C ASN A 36 5.02 4.83 -4.51
N TYR A 37 5.54 4.56 -3.32
CA TYR A 37 4.76 4.15 -2.14
C TYR A 37 3.55 5.02 -1.80
N ASN A 38 3.59 6.31 -2.18
CA ASN A 38 2.57 7.33 -1.94
C ASN A 38 1.70 7.63 -3.16
N ASP A 39 1.80 6.84 -4.24
CA ASP A 39 0.93 7.01 -5.41
C ASP A 39 -0.54 6.84 -4.99
N PRO A 40 -1.44 7.78 -5.35
CA PRO A 40 -2.84 7.70 -4.96
C PRO A 40 -3.56 6.42 -5.41
N LYS A 41 -3.09 5.77 -6.49
CA LYS A 41 -3.63 4.49 -6.99
C LYS A 41 -3.35 3.29 -6.07
N LEU A 42 -2.48 3.44 -5.06
CA LEU A 42 -2.19 2.42 -4.06
C LEU A 42 -3.10 2.52 -2.81
N ILE A 43 -4.17 3.31 -2.89
CA ILE A 43 -5.16 3.50 -1.82
C ILE A 43 -6.54 3.23 -2.43
N TYR A 44 -7.40 2.46 -1.74
CA TYR A 44 -8.78 2.27 -2.20
C TYR A 44 -9.63 3.53 -2.01
N PRO A 45 -10.69 3.73 -2.82
CA PRO A 45 -11.63 4.81 -2.57
C PRO A 45 -12.33 4.61 -1.23
N ILE A 46 -12.65 5.71 -0.57
CA ILE A 46 -13.61 5.70 0.53
C ILE A 46 -14.98 5.31 -0.07
N PRO A 47 -15.69 4.32 0.50
CA PRO A 47 -17.00 3.91 -0.02
C PRO A 47 -17.99 5.08 -0.03
N VAL A 48 -18.73 5.24 -1.12
CA VAL A 48 -19.71 6.34 -1.29
C VAL A 48 -20.72 6.37 -0.15
N LYS A 49 -21.19 5.21 0.31
CA LYS A 49 -22.11 5.11 1.45
C LYS A 49 -21.57 5.79 2.72
N GLU A 50 -20.26 5.73 2.98
CA GLU A 50 -19.66 6.38 4.14
C GLU A 50 -19.62 7.91 3.97
N ILE A 51 -19.36 8.38 2.74
CA ILE A 51 -19.39 9.81 2.39
C ILE A 51 -20.82 10.36 2.52
N ASP A 52 -21.82 9.61 2.08
CA ASP A 52 -23.23 10.00 2.18
C ASP A 52 -23.68 10.12 3.65
N VAL A 53 -23.16 9.25 4.53
CA VAL A 53 -23.45 9.28 5.97
C VAL A 53 -22.73 10.43 6.69
N ASN A 54 -21.51 10.76 6.28
CA ASN A 54 -20.74 11.86 6.84
C ASN A 54 -20.17 12.76 5.73
N PRO A 55 -20.87 13.85 5.37
CA PRO A 55 -20.44 14.78 4.32
C PRO A 55 -19.12 15.50 4.57
N ASN A 56 -18.58 15.44 5.81
CA ASN A 56 -17.25 15.96 6.12
C ASN A 56 -16.12 15.00 5.72
N LEU A 57 -16.43 13.76 5.31
CA LEU A 57 -15.44 12.82 4.76
C LEU A 57 -15.12 13.22 3.32
N ILE A 58 -13.87 13.64 3.11
CA ILE A 58 -13.33 13.98 1.79
C ILE A 58 -12.72 12.73 1.17
N GLN A 59 -13.02 12.48 -0.10
CA GLN A 59 -12.46 11.35 -0.86
C GLN A 59 -10.93 11.44 -0.95
N ASN A 60 -10.28 10.27 -1.00
CA ASN A 60 -8.84 10.16 -1.27
C ASN A 60 -8.51 10.79 -2.64
N PRO A 61 -7.36 11.49 -2.78
CA PRO A 61 -6.98 12.07 -4.07
C PRO A 61 -7.01 11.04 -5.20
N GLY A 62 -7.57 11.42 -6.35
CA GLY A 62 -7.62 10.55 -7.55
C GLY A 62 -8.87 9.69 -7.70
N TYR A 63 -9.85 9.80 -6.79
CA TYR A 63 -11.17 9.17 -6.88
C TYR A 63 -12.31 10.19 -6.88
#